data_AF-A0A8S1VMF2-F1
#
_entry.id   AF-A0A8S1VMF2-F1
#
_cell.length_a   1.000
_cell.length_b   1.000
_cell.length_c   1.000
_cell.angle_alpha   90.00
_cell.angle_beta   90.00
_cell.angle_gamma   90.00
#
_symmetry.space_group_name_H-M   'P 1'
#
loop_
_entity.id
_entity.type
_entity.pdbx_description
1 polymer ?
#
loop_
_entity_poly.entity_id
_entity_poly.type
_entity_poly.pdbx_seq_one_letter_code
_entity_poly.pdbx_strand_id
1 'polypeptide(L)'
;MKAFRYQVTLNISKVELSVKFPCTLQVMWKRGLNKCLTRTKEKTRNIFIVNEVLTFDFNVGENTQKKTHLIALLNVDGQSKLAGVVNFNINETMPIEGQCELNLERSPDPNAKIHFTYQVVNLGETDLSDSRISESFHQKTLAESFGFEKENFNHHRILSQKKSSNQQISNYEVQLTKELYEKSLKDLDQQKIKNSQLQDQINQLQNEKSNYTDQLNKLKKQIIQLQNENQYLEEQYESSKQEIIKFKESTQQVNQFQVQNEKLNNEIENYKIQNSILENKYQQTFKKVKQLEEKVQFSHFNKIERSTNTQFNEIPEYVQQNTTITQLDEQVNEYKRKNDKLTYELQFTNNKLKTIEQEISQQKSQIIQYQTQLSQLKDQCNRFETENAKLKILIKQLEQDQNNKEKVQTKSQSDNQKQIESLKDQLKQNIEKLEQVKEKYRQAKEKIEKQNEIIEQQNDELTMQNMTFLKELQLIAKKQEQFGIF
;
A
#
# COMPACT_ATOMS: atom_id res chain seq x y z
N MET A 1 -31.44 -15.20 12.20
CA MET A 1 -30.75 -13.88 12.28
C MET A 1 -29.31 -14.13 11.88
N LYS A 2 -28.83 -13.47 10.83
CA LYS A 2 -27.44 -13.58 10.39
C LYS A 2 -26.55 -12.84 11.40
N ALA A 3 -25.55 -13.52 11.96
CA ALA A 3 -24.45 -12.86 12.66
C ALA A 3 -23.18 -12.98 11.84
N PHE A 4 -22.32 -11.99 11.96
CA PHE A 4 -20.97 -12.07 11.41
C PHE A 4 -19.99 -12.32 12.54
N ARG A 5 -19.09 -13.29 12.34
CA ARG A 5 -18.00 -13.57 13.26
C ARG A 5 -16.79 -12.73 12.86
N TYR A 6 -16.24 -11.99 13.81
CA TYR A 6 -15.02 -11.21 13.62
C TYR A 6 -13.95 -11.68 14.58
N GLN A 7 -12.72 -11.64 14.09
CA GLN A 7 -11.52 -11.70 14.91
C GLN A 7 -10.85 -10.33 14.85
N VAL A 8 -10.63 -9.72 16.00
CA VAL A 8 -9.88 -8.47 16.09
C VAL A 8 -8.61 -8.70 16.88
N THR A 9 -7.50 -8.32 16.27
CA THR A 9 -6.17 -8.42 16.87
C THR A 9 -5.67 -7.01 17.15
N LEU A 10 -5.31 -6.73 18.39
CA LEU A 10 -4.77 -5.46 18.84
C LEU A 10 -3.30 -5.66 19.22
N ASN A 11 -2.42 -4.99 18.49
CA ASN A 11 -0.99 -4.97 18.72
C ASN A 11 -0.64 -3.70 19.46
N ILE A 12 -0.34 -3.82 20.75
CA ILE A 12 0.18 -2.70 21.52
C ILE A 12 1.64 -2.56 21.12
N SER A 13 2.02 -1.38 20.61
CA SER A 13 3.37 -1.13 20.09
C SER A 13 4.21 -0.30 21.05
N LYS A 14 3.58 0.59 21.82
CA LYS A 14 4.29 1.49 22.75
C LYS A 14 3.36 2.02 23.83
N VAL A 15 3.84 2.06 25.07
CA VAL A 15 3.17 2.77 26.17
C VAL A 15 4.09 3.84 26.75
N GLU A 16 3.74 5.10 26.54
CA GLU A 16 4.45 6.24 27.09
C GLU A 16 3.86 6.57 28.45
N LEU A 17 4.65 6.41 29.50
CA LEU A 17 4.24 6.66 30.87
C LEU A 17 5.46 7.07 31.70
N SER A 18 5.51 8.34 32.08
CA SER A 18 6.56 8.94 32.90
C SER A 18 6.18 8.92 34.38
N VAL A 19 6.39 7.78 35.02
CA VAL A 19 6.17 7.60 36.46
C VAL A 19 7.49 7.73 37.23
N LYS A 20 7.47 8.47 38.36
CA LYS A 20 8.63 8.68 39.25
C LYS A 20 8.78 7.61 40.33
N PHE A 21 7.91 6.61 40.34
CA PHE A 21 7.85 5.54 41.34
C PHE A 21 7.63 4.19 40.66
N PRO A 22 8.01 3.07 41.30
CA PRO A 22 7.74 1.74 40.77
C PRO A 22 6.24 1.50 40.62
N CYS A 23 5.81 1.12 39.42
CA CYS A 23 4.45 0.67 39.19
C CYS A 23 4.44 -0.50 38.20
N THR A 24 3.35 -1.26 38.20
CA THR A 24 3.11 -2.22 37.13
C THR A 24 1.92 -1.80 36.28
N LEU A 25 2.04 -2.02 34.98
CA LEU A 25 1.00 -1.71 34.01
C LEU A 25 0.33 -3.01 33.56
N GLN A 26 -1.00 -2.97 33.50
CA GLN A 26 -1.82 -3.99 32.87
C GLN A 26 -2.85 -3.33 31.93
N VAL A 27 -2.93 -3.81 30.71
CA VAL A 27 -3.92 -3.38 29.73
C VAL A 27 -4.97 -4.48 29.58
N MET A 28 -6.23 -4.13 29.74
CA MET A 28 -7.37 -5.01 29.65
C MET A 28 -8.28 -4.56 28.51
N TRP A 29 -8.54 -5.46 27.58
CA TRP A 29 -9.59 -5.29 26.60
C TRP A 29 -10.85 -6.00 27.09
N LYS A 30 -11.97 -5.27 27.17
CA LYS A 30 -13.29 -5.80 27.54
C LYS A 30 -14.35 -5.50 26.49
N ARG A 31 -15.17 -6.49 26.13
CA ARG A 31 -16.42 -6.31 25.34
C ARG A 31 -17.54 -7.14 25.95
N GLY A 32 -18.55 -6.47 26.53
CA GLY A 32 -19.59 -7.16 27.30
C GLY A 32 -19.01 -7.90 28.52
N LEU A 33 -19.26 -9.21 28.62
CA LEU A 33 -18.74 -10.07 29.69
C LEU A 33 -17.32 -10.60 29.42
N ASN A 34 -16.88 -10.57 28.17
CA ASN A 34 -15.61 -11.14 27.78
C ASN A 34 -14.48 -10.13 27.98
N LYS A 35 -13.33 -10.61 28.48
CA LYS A 35 -12.13 -9.81 28.75
C LYS A 35 -10.86 -10.55 28.36
N CYS A 36 -9.88 -9.82 27.84
CA CYS A 36 -8.53 -10.29 27.56
C CYS A 36 -7.53 -9.31 28.20
N LEU A 37 -6.45 -9.80 28.81
CA LEU A 37 -5.52 -9.00 29.60
C LEU A 37 -4.07 -9.24 29.17
N THR A 38 -3.26 -8.18 29.14
CA THR A 38 -1.80 -8.27 28.98
C THR A 38 -1.16 -8.85 30.24
N ARG A 39 0.08 -9.35 30.09
CA ARG A 39 0.90 -9.70 31.26
C ARG A 39 1.28 -8.43 32.01
N THR A 40 1.34 -8.52 33.34
CA THR A 40 1.83 -7.45 34.20
C THR A 40 3.27 -7.12 33.84
N LYS A 41 3.54 -5.86 33.48
CA LYS A 41 4.90 -5.38 33.20
C LYS A 41 5.34 -4.46 34.32
N GLU A 42 6.48 -4.80 34.93
CA GLU A 42 7.13 -3.99 35.94
C GLU A 42 8.22 -3.14 35.29
N LYS A 43 8.25 -1.84 35.59
CA LYS A 43 9.33 -0.97 35.13
C LYS A 43 9.55 0.18 36.09
N THR A 44 10.83 0.52 36.27
CA THR A 44 11.29 1.54 37.23
C THR A 44 11.68 2.87 36.59
N ARG A 45 11.59 3.01 35.24
CA ARG A 45 11.94 4.25 34.51
C ARG A 45 11.08 4.52 33.25
N ASN A 46 10.67 5.79 33.15
CA ASN A 46 10.12 6.66 32.09
C ASN A 46 9.33 6.15 30.86
N ILE A 47 9.44 4.90 30.39
CA ILE A 47 8.73 4.43 29.18
C ILE A 47 8.43 2.93 29.29
N PHE A 48 7.20 2.48 29.17
CA PHE A 48 6.87 1.05 29.09
C PHE A 48 6.82 0.60 27.62
N ILE A 49 7.71 -0.29 27.21
CA ILE A 49 7.59 -0.92 25.89
C ILE A 49 6.84 -2.23 26.12
N VAL A 50 5.57 -2.25 25.73
CA VAL A 50 4.71 -3.42 25.81
C VAL A 50 4.40 -3.82 24.37
N ASN A 51 5.15 -4.79 23.86
CA ASN A 51 4.85 -5.43 22.59
C ASN A 51 4.03 -6.68 22.87
N GLU A 52 2.72 -6.54 22.95
CA GLU A 52 1.80 -7.66 23.20
C GLU A 52 0.63 -7.62 22.23
N VAL A 53 0.18 -8.82 21.88
CA VAL A 53 -0.91 -9.07 20.93
C VAL A 53 -2.11 -9.56 21.72
N LEU A 54 -3.21 -8.82 21.66
CA LEU A 54 -4.49 -9.22 22.22
C LEU A 54 -5.43 -9.59 21.09
N THR A 55 -5.81 -10.86 21.00
CA THR A 55 -6.77 -11.34 20.00
C THR A 55 -8.11 -11.62 20.66
N PHE A 56 -9.18 -11.11 20.05
CA PHE A 56 -10.52 -11.20 20.58
C PHE A 56 -11.54 -11.55 19.49
N ASP A 57 -12.19 -12.71 19.65
CA ASP A 57 -13.21 -13.23 18.75
C ASP A 57 -14.61 -12.88 19.27
N PHE A 58 -15.49 -12.35 18.42
CA PHE A 58 -16.87 -12.07 18.79
C PHE A 58 -17.83 -12.10 17.59
N ASN A 59 -19.11 -12.27 17.91
CA ASN A 59 -20.20 -12.26 16.93
C ASN A 59 -20.94 -10.92 17.01
N VAL A 60 -21.22 -10.32 15.85
CA VAL A 60 -22.06 -9.13 15.70
C VAL A 60 -23.38 -9.54 15.07
N GLY A 61 -24.48 -9.32 15.78
CA GLY A 61 -25.84 -9.49 15.27
C GLY A 61 -26.63 -8.18 15.37
N GLU A 62 -27.72 -8.07 14.61
CA GLU A 62 -28.49 -6.83 14.34
C GLU A 62 -28.93 -6.02 15.59
N ASN A 63 -28.95 -6.61 16.80
CA ASN A 63 -29.52 -5.96 17.99
C ASN A 63 -28.64 -5.93 19.25
N THR A 64 -27.32 -6.16 19.17
CA THR A 64 -26.46 -6.03 20.36
C THR A 64 -25.27 -5.11 20.13
N GLN A 65 -25.49 -3.80 20.29
CA GLN A 65 -24.41 -2.83 20.46
C GLN A 65 -23.67 -3.10 21.78
N LYS A 66 -22.66 -3.97 21.73
CA LYS A 66 -21.77 -4.19 22.87
C LYS A 66 -20.68 -3.12 22.84
N LYS A 67 -20.66 -2.26 23.86
CA LYS A 67 -19.55 -1.31 24.07
C LYS A 67 -18.27 -2.08 24.28
N THR A 68 -17.22 -1.63 23.62
CA THR A 68 -15.88 -2.20 23.72
C THR A 68 -14.97 -1.20 24.41
N HIS A 69 -14.15 -1.67 25.33
CA HIS A 69 -13.29 -0.84 26.17
C HIS A 69 -11.87 -1.36 26.15
N LEU A 70 -10.90 -0.47 25.96
CA LEU A 70 -9.51 -0.71 26.34
C LEU A 70 -9.26 0.05 27.64
N ILE A 71 -8.83 -0.68 28.66
CA ILE A 71 -8.73 -0.21 30.03
C ILE A 71 -7.28 -0.38 30.46
N ALA A 72 -6.63 0.71 30.87
CA ALA A 72 -5.30 0.68 31.45
C ALA A 72 -5.41 0.72 32.97
N LEU A 73 -4.77 -0.24 33.63
CA LEU A 73 -4.69 -0.36 35.09
C LEU A 73 -3.24 -0.14 35.51
N LEU A 74 -3.03 0.78 36.44
CA LEU A 74 -1.75 1.01 37.11
C LEU A 74 -1.80 0.43 38.51
N ASN A 75 -0.91 -0.49 38.81
CA ASN A 75 -0.75 -1.04 40.14
C ASN A 75 0.40 -0.33 40.84
N VAL A 76 0.10 0.33 41.96
CA VAL A 76 1.04 1.03 42.83
C VAL A 76 0.85 0.44 44.22
N ASP A 77 1.92 -0.10 44.79
CA ASP A 77 1.92 -0.68 46.15
C ASP A 77 0.82 -1.75 46.38
N GLY A 78 0.53 -2.56 45.37
CA GLY A 78 -0.47 -3.64 45.44
C GLY A 78 -1.92 -3.20 45.20
N GLN A 79 -2.19 -1.91 45.00
CA GLN A 79 -3.50 -1.40 44.63
C GLN A 79 -3.59 -1.09 43.13
N SER A 80 -4.46 -1.81 42.42
CA SER A 80 -4.79 -1.52 41.02
C SER A 80 -5.74 -0.32 40.91
N LYS A 81 -5.24 0.79 40.37
CA LYS A 81 -6.00 2.00 40.06
C LYS A 81 -6.23 2.12 38.56
N LEU A 82 -7.40 2.64 38.20
CA LEU A 82 -7.75 2.90 36.81
C LEU A 82 -6.97 4.10 36.27
N ALA A 83 -6.13 3.88 35.26
CA ALA A 83 -5.29 4.92 34.65
C ALA A 83 -5.93 5.54 33.40
N GLY A 84 -6.75 4.79 32.67
CA GLY A 84 -7.46 5.30 31.50
C GLY A 84 -8.43 4.29 30.92
N VAL A 85 -9.44 4.79 30.21
CA VAL A 85 -10.40 3.98 29.46
C VAL A 85 -10.64 4.64 28.11
N VAL A 86 -10.54 3.88 27.03
CA VAL A 86 -11.06 4.30 25.73
C VAL A 86 -12.18 3.38 25.29
N ASN A 87 -13.20 4.01 24.73
CA ASN A 87 -14.34 3.33 24.15
C ASN A 87 -14.08 3.12 22.65
N PHE A 88 -14.23 1.87 22.23
CA PHE A 88 -14.17 1.47 20.83
C PHE A 88 -15.57 1.14 20.36
N ASN A 89 -15.97 1.75 19.24
CA ASN A 89 -17.15 1.32 18.54
C ASN A 89 -16.74 0.40 17.39
N ILE A 90 -16.76 -0.91 17.66
CA ILE A 90 -16.43 -1.95 16.68
C ILE A 90 -17.73 -2.57 16.13
N ASN A 91 -18.83 -1.82 16.11
CA ASN A 91 -20.12 -2.30 15.62
C ASN A 91 -20.43 -1.81 14.20
N GLU A 92 -19.84 -0.68 13.76
CA GLU A 92 -20.11 -0.10 12.43
C GLU A 92 -18.81 0.50 11.87
N THR A 93 -18.41 0.02 10.68
CA THR A 93 -17.38 0.63 9.82
C THR A 93 -16.02 0.90 10.46
N MET A 94 -15.43 -0.08 11.16
CA MET A 94 -13.98 -0.01 11.40
C MET A 94 -13.23 -0.39 10.11
N PRO A 95 -12.21 0.38 9.70
CA PRO A 95 -11.31 -0.04 8.63
C PRO A 95 -10.62 -1.35 9.01
N ILE A 96 -10.22 -2.12 8.00
CA ILE A 96 -9.59 -3.45 8.15
C ILE A 96 -8.33 -3.38 9.03
N GLU A 97 -7.64 -2.25 9.01
CA GLU A 97 -6.48 -1.97 9.84
C GLU A 97 -6.45 -0.47 10.23
N GLY A 98 -5.91 -0.15 11.41
CA GLY A 98 -5.71 1.23 11.81
C GLY A 98 -4.73 1.40 12.97
N GLN A 99 -4.24 2.63 13.14
CA GLN A 99 -3.41 3.05 14.26
C GLN A 99 -4.21 3.98 15.17
N CYS A 100 -4.05 3.82 16.47
CA CYS A 100 -4.78 4.61 17.47
C CYS A 100 -3.88 4.98 18.64
N GLU A 101 -4.22 6.11 19.25
CA GLU A 101 -3.57 6.64 20.45
C GLU A 101 -4.62 6.82 21.54
N LEU A 102 -4.27 6.41 22.75
CA LEU A 102 -5.11 6.48 23.94
C LEU A 102 -4.44 7.35 24.99
N ASN A 103 -5.07 8.47 25.32
CA ASN A 103 -4.65 9.32 26.43
C ASN A 103 -5.06 8.69 27.76
N LEU A 104 -4.14 8.61 28.71
CA LEU A 104 -4.36 8.07 30.05
C LEU A 104 -4.75 9.19 31.02
N GLU A 105 -5.96 9.73 30.87
CA GLU A 105 -6.43 10.91 31.60
C GLU A 105 -6.40 10.79 33.14
N ARG A 106 -6.41 9.57 33.67
CA ARG A 106 -6.36 9.30 35.12
C ARG A 106 -4.99 8.80 35.57
N SER A 107 -3.99 8.90 34.70
CA SER A 107 -2.60 8.63 35.03
C SER A 107 -2.02 9.75 35.91
N PRO A 108 -1.09 9.43 36.81
CA PRO A 108 -0.25 10.42 37.49
C PRO A 108 0.57 11.30 36.53
N ASP A 109 0.79 10.83 35.31
CA ASP A 109 1.47 11.56 34.24
C ASP A 109 0.45 12.08 33.22
N PRO A 110 0.30 13.42 33.06
CA PRO A 110 -0.66 14.02 32.13
C PRO A 110 -0.33 13.77 30.66
N ASN A 111 0.91 13.38 30.32
CA ASN A 111 1.32 13.08 28.96
C ASN A 111 1.26 11.58 28.63
N ALA A 112 0.71 10.77 29.54
CA ALA A 112 0.74 9.32 29.39
C ALA A 112 -0.19 8.84 28.28
N LYS A 113 0.35 8.00 27.39
CA LYS A 113 -0.29 7.57 26.14
C LYS A 113 -0.05 6.09 25.85
N ILE A 114 -1.03 5.42 25.27
CA ILE A 114 -0.89 4.06 24.72
C ILE A 114 -1.06 4.14 23.20
N HIS A 115 -0.03 3.73 22.47
CA HIS A 115 -0.08 3.54 21.04
C HIS A 115 -0.32 2.07 20.72
N PHE A 116 -1.32 1.81 19.90
CA PHE A 116 -1.64 0.47 19.44
C PHE A 116 -2.15 0.50 18.01
N THR A 117 -1.95 -0.62 17.32
CA THR A 117 -2.55 -0.88 16.03
C THR A 117 -3.57 -1.99 16.17
N TYR A 118 -4.58 -1.99 15.30
CA TYR A 118 -5.60 -3.02 15.29
C TYR A 118 -5.81 -3.55 13.88
N GLN A 119 -6.17 -4.83 13.80
CA GLN A 119 -6.54 -5.51 12.57
C GLN A 119 -7.86 -6.25 12.78
N VAL A 120 -8.82 -6.07 11.87
CA VAL A 120 -10.14 -6.72 11.89
C VAL A 120 -10.23 -7.71 10.74
N VAL A 121 -10.52 -8.97 11.06
CA VAL A 121 -10.74 -10.04 10.07
C VAL A 121 -12.18 -10.52 10.18
N ASN A 122 -12.93 -10.45 9.08
CA ASN A 122 -14.25 -11.08 8.97
C ASN A 122 -14.05 -12.59 8.74
N LEU A 123 -14.49 -13.40 9.71
CA LEU A 123 -14.38 -14.85 9.67
C LEU A 123 -15.58 -15.53 8.99
N GLY A 124 -16.58 -14.76 8.56
CA GLY A 124 -17.72 -15.23 7.78
C GLY A 124 -19.09 -15.06 8.47
N GLU A 125 -20.13 -15.44 7.75
CA GLU A 125 -21.50 -15.54 8.28
C GLU A 125 -21.62 -16.73 9.24
N THR A 126 -22.29 -16.50 10.36
CA THR A 126 -22.61 -17.50 11.38
C THR A 126 -24.09 -17.41 11.70
N ASP A 127 -24.78 -18.53 11.74
CA ASP A 127 -26.16 -18.57 12.22
C ASP A 127 -26.18 -18.50 13.74
N LEU A 128 -26.89 -17.50 14.29
CA LEU A 128 -27.07 -17.29 15.73
C LEU A 128 -27.87 -18.42 16.43
N SER A 129 -28.26 -19.47 15.72
CA SER A 129 -28.98 -20.62 16.28
C SER A 129 -28.11 -21.52 17.16
N ASP A 130 -26.78 -21.49 17.02
CA ASP A 130 -25.90 -22.45 17.71
C ASP A 130 -25.38 -21.95 19.07
N SER A 131 -26.24 -21.32 19.85
CA SER A 131 -26.00 -21.14 21.30
C SER A 131 -27.15 -21.64 22.17
N ARG A 132 -28.12 -22.34 21.58
CA ARG A 132 -29.05 -23.22 22.32
C ARG A 132 -29.43 -24.39 21.42
N ILE A 133 -29.15 -25.59 21.92
CA ILE A 133 -29.70 -26.88 21.48
C ILE A 133 -28.91 -27.54 20.35
N SER A 134 -27.90 -28.28 20.81
CA SER A 134 -27.63 -29.64 20.33
C SER A 134 -28.92 -30.42 20.11
N GLU A 135 -28.94 -31.25 19.06
CA GLU A 135 -29.92 -32.28 18.72
C GLU A 135 -30.92 -31.92 17.61
N SER A 136 -30.58 -32.42 16.41
CA SER A 136 -31.38 -33.41 15.67
C SER A 136 -31.90 -33.01 14.28
N PHE A 137 -31.90 -34.06 13.48
CA PHE A 137 -32.65 -34.31 12.25
C PHE A 137 -32.06 -33.97 10.88
N HIS A 138 -31.64 -35.08 10.27
CA HIS A 138 -31.47 -35.40 8.87
C HIS A 138 -32.58 -34.94 7.91
N GLN A 139 -32.15 -34.94 6.64
CA GLN A 139 -32.91 -35.19 5.40
C GLN A 139 -33.82 -34.07 4.88
N LYS A 140 -33.47 -33.56 3.70
CA LYS A 140 -34.18 -33.95 2.47
C LYS A 140 -33.36 -33.66 1.22
N THR A 141 -33.18 -34.74 0.45
CA THR A 141 -32.50 -34.80 -0.84
C THR A 141 -33.46 -34.40 -1.96
N LEU A 142 -32.92 -33.69 -2.94
CA LEU A 142 -33.51 -33.40 -4.25
C LEU A 142 -33.93 -34.69 -4.99
N ALA A 143 -35.23 -34.94 -5.12
CA ALA A 143 -35.78 -35.93 -6.05
C ALA A 143 -37.30 -35.75 -6.26
N GLU A 144 -37.75 -34.59 -6.76
CA GLU A 144 -39.14 -34.41 -7.22
C GLU A 144 -39.15 -33.53 -8.46
N SER A 145 -38.77 -34.09 -9.61
CA SER A 145 -39.03 -33.47 -10.90
C SER A 145 -38.91 -34.48 -12.04
N PHE A 146 -39.67 -35.58 -12.00
CA PHE A 146 -40.07 -36.33 -13.19
C PHE A 146 -41.39 -37.08 -12.91
N GLY A 147 -42.50 -36.40 -13.16
CA GLY A 147 -43.81 -37.03 -13.28
C GLY A 147 -43.89 -37.78 -14.61
N PHE A 148 -44.08 -39.10 -14.54
CA PHE A 148 -44.65 -39.88 -15.62
C PHE A 148 -45.89 -40.58 -15.07
N GLU A 149 -47.05 -40.00 -15.37
CA GLU A 149 -48.34 -40.65 -15.21
C GLU A 149 -48.41 -41.82 -16.21
N LYS A 150 -48.67 -43.02 -15.66
CA LYS A 150 -49.06 -44.20 -16.44
C LYS A 150 -50.57 -44.17 -16.59
N GLU A 151 -51.07 -43.92 -17.79
CA GLU A 151 -52.44 -44.26 -18.15
C GLU A 151 -52.48 -45.62 -18.87
N ASN A 152 -53.32 -46.50 -18.32
CA ASN A 152 -53.83 -47.71 -18.93
C ASN A 152 -54.68 -47.38 -20.14
N PHE A 153 -54.61 -48.18 -21.21
CA PHE A 153 -55.85 -48.62 -21.89
C PHE A 153 -55.67 -50.01 -22.51
N ASN A 154 -56.59 -50.90 -22.11
CA ASN A 154 -56.93 -52.14 -22.79
C ASN A 154 -57.35 -51.87 -24.24
N HIS A 155 -57.00 -52.77 -25.17
CA HIS A 155 -58.04 -53.39 -26.02
C HIS A 155 -57.56 -54.67 -26.72
N HIS A 156 -58.37 -55.71 -26.54
CA HIS A 156 -58.39 -56.95 -27.29
C HIS A 156 -59.48 -56.86 -28.37
N ARG A 157 -59.21 -57.52 -29.52
CA ARG A 157 -60.16 -58.10 -30.50
C ARG A 157 -60.95 -57.14 -31.42
N ILE A 158 -60.69 -57.23 -32.74
CA ILE A 158 -61.56 -57.87 -33.74
C ILE A 158 -60.93 -57.71 -35.15
N LEU A 159 -60.61 -58.86 -35.78
CA LEU A 159 -60.44 -58.99 -37.22
C LEU A 159 -61.83 -58.95 -37.89
N SER A 160 -62.09 -57.96 -38.73
CA SER A 160 -62.86 -58.06 -39.99
C SER A 160 -63.26 -56.67 -40.49
N GLN A 161 -62.59 -56.19 -41.56
CA GLN A 161 -63.09 -55.27 -42.60
C GLN A 161 -61.90 -54.66 -43.38
N LYS A 162 -61.17 -55.52 -44.10
CA LYS A 162 -60.18 -55.09 -45.11
C LYS A 162 -60.92 -54.55 -46.33
N LYS A 163 -61.08 -53.22 -46.44
CA LYS A 163 -61.02 -52.43 -47.69
C LYS A 163 -61.43 -50.95 -47.52
N SER A 164 -62.04 -50.55 -46.40
CA SER A 164 -62.30 -49.14 -46.05
C SER A 164 -61.20 -48.49 -45.19
N SER A 165 -60.40 -49.32 -44.50
CA SER A 165 -59.45 -48.85 -43.47
C SER A 165 -58.14 -48.28 -44.05
N ASN A 166 -57.74 -48.63 -45.27
CA ASN A 166 -56.49 -48.13 -45.85
C ASN A 166 -56.55 -46.64 -46.24
N GLN A 167 -57.72 -46.12 -46.63
CA GLN A 167 -57.88 -44.68 -46.90
C GLN A 167 -57.97 -43.86 -45.61
N GLN A 168 -58.59 -44.39 -44.56
CA GLN A 168 -58.62 -43.73 -43.25
C GLN A 168 -57.22 -43.73 -42.60
N ILE A 169 -56.49 -44.85 -42.63
CA ILE A 169 -55.12 -44.94 -42.11
C ILE A 169 -54.19 -43.99 -42.87
N SER A 170 -54.28 -43.94 -44.21
CA SER A 170 -53.48 -43.02 -45.03
C SER A 170 -53.77 -41.54 -44.74
N ASN A 171 -55.04 -41.16 -44.53
CA ASN A 171 -55.40 -39.80 -44.12
C ASN A 171 -54.89 -39.46 -42.71
N TYR A 172 -54.96 -40.39 -41.75
CA TYR A 172 -54.41 -40.20 -40.41
C TYR A 172 -52.88 -40.08 -40.42
N GLU A 173 -52.18 -40.86 -41.24
CA GLU A 173 -50.73 -40.75 -41.41
C GLU A 173 -50.32 -39.41 -42.03
N VAL A 174 -51.05 -38.93 -43.05
CA VAL A 174 -50.82 -37.60 -43.65
C VAL A 174 -51.08 -36.48 -42.63
N GLN A 175 -52.15 -36.59 -41.84
CA GLN A 175 -52.49 -35.61 -40.81
C GLN A 175 -51.46 -35.59 -39.66
N LEU A 176 -51.03 -36.76 -39.19
CA LEU A 176 -49.99 -36.89 -38.17
C LEU A 176 -48.64 -36.34 -38.66
N THR A 177 -48.28 -36.62 -39.92
CA THR A 177 -47.04 -36.10 -40.52
C THR A 177 -47.07 -34.57 -40.63
N LYS A 178 -48.23 -34.00 -41.00
CA LYS A 178 -48.44 -32.55 -41.02
C LYS A 178 -48.34 -31.93 -39.63
N GLU A 179 -48.96 -32.53 -38.62
CA GLU A 179 -48.88 -32.06 -37.23
C GLU A 179 -47.45 -32.12 -36.66
N LEU A 180 -46.71 -33.19 -36.96
CA LEU A 180 -45.29 -33.31 -36.57
C LEU A 180 -44.42 -32.26 -37.26
N TYR A 181 -44.68 -31.98 -38.54
CA TYR A 181 -43.98 -30.93 -39.29
C TYR A 181 -44.28 -29.54 -38.73
N GLU A 182 -45.55 -29.23 -38.45
CA GLU A 182 -45.96 -27.96 -37.83
C GLU A 182 -45.37 -27.78 -36.43
N LYS A 183 -45.29 -28.87 -35.64
CA LYS A 183 -44.63 -28.85 -34.32
C LYS A 183 -43.13 -28.58 -34.45
N SER A 184 -42.45 -29.24 -35.38
CA SER A 184 -41.02 -29.01 -35.66
C SER A 184 -40.72 -27.57 -36.10
N LEU A 185 -41.61 -26.97 -36.91
CA LEU A 185 -41.54 -25.55 -37.29
C LEU A 185 -41.68 -24.62 -36.09
N LYS A 186 -42.66 -24.87 -35.21
CA LYS A 186 -42.83 -24.09 -33.98
C LYS A 186 -41.62 -24.20 -33.05
N ASP A 187 -41.07 -25.41 -32.88
CA ASP A 187 -39.88 -25.64 -32.07
C ASP A 187 -38.65 -24.91 -32.67
N LEU A 188 -38.50 -24.92 -34.00
CA LEU A 188 -37.45 -24.19 -34.70
C LEU A 188 -37.56 -22.67 -34.49
N ASP A 189 -38.77 -22.11 -34.58
CA ASP A 189 -38.99 -20.68 -34.36
C ASP A 189 -38.77 -20.29 -32.89
N GLN A 190 -39.16 -21.13 -31.94
CA GLN A 190 -38.82 -20.93 -30.52
C GLN A 190 -37.30 -20.95 -30.30
N GLN A 191 -36.57 -21.86 -30.94
CA GLN A 191 -35.11 -21.91 -30.86
C GLN A 191 -34.45 -20.67 -31.47
N LYS A 192 -34.96 -20.15 -32.59
CA LYS A 192 -34.46 -18.88 -33.16
C LYS A 192 -34.65 -17.71 -32.20
N ILE A 193 -35.82 -17.60 -31.58
CA ILE A 193 -36.09 -16.55 -30.58
C ILE A 193 -35.11 -16.68 -29.40
N LYS A 194 -34.91 -17.89 -28.89
CA LYS A 194 -33.99 -18.16 -27.78
C LYS A 194 -32.54 -17.82 -28.15
N ASN A 195 -32.10 -18.17 -29.36
CA ASN A 195 -30.76 -17.81 -29.86
C ASN A 195 -30.59 -16.30 -30.00
N SER A 196 -31.61 -15.58 -30.46
CA SER A 196 -31.58 -14.12 -30.52
C SER A 196 -31.42 -13.51 -29.12
N GLN A 197 -32.19 -13.99 -28.14
CA GLN A 197 -32.11 -13.51 -26.75
C GLN A 197 -30.74 -13.79 -26.12
N LEU A 198 -30.17 -14.98 -26.37
CA LEU A 198 -28.82 -15.32 -25.90
C LEU A 198 -27.76 -14.44 -26.56
N GLN A 199 -27.90 -14.12 -27.85
CA GLN A 199 -26.99 -13.21 -28.54
C GLN A 199 -27.03 -11.79 -27.94
N ASP A 200 -28.22 -11.30 -27.61
CA ASP A 200 -28.39 -10.00 -26.96
C ASP A 200 -27.75 -9.98 -25.56
N GLN A 201 -27.90 -11.06 -24.78
CA GLN A 201 -27.22 -11.20 -23.49
C GLN A 201 -25.69 -11.23 -23.63
N ILE A 202 -25.16 -11.92 -24.64
CA ILE A 202 -23.72 -11.95 -24.92
C ILE A 202 -23.21 -10.54 -25.22
N ASN A 203 -23.93 -9.79 -26.05
CA ASN A 203 -23.57 -8.42 -26.40
C ASN A 203 -23.58 -7.50 -25.16
N GLN A 204 -24.58 -7.63 -24.28
CA GLN A 204 -24.64 -6.88 -23.02
C GLN A 204 -23.44 -7.19 -22.12
N LEU A 205 -23.13 -8.47 -21.91
CA LEU A 205 -21.99 -8.89 -21.09
C LEU A 205 -20.65 -8.43 -21.69
N GLN A 206 -20.50 -8.41 -23.01
CA GLN A 206 -19.31 -7.86 -23.66
C GLN A 206 -19.16 -6.36 -23.43
N ASN A 207 -20.26 -5.59 -23.48
CA ASN A 207 -20.23 -4.17 -23.20
C ASN A 207 -19.88 -3.89 -21.73
N GLU A 208 -20.44 -4.65 -20.78
CA GLU A 208 -20.09 -4.55 -19.37
C GLU A 208 -18.61 -4.87 -19.14
N LYS A 209 -18.10 -5.96 -19.74
CA LYS A 209 -16.68 -6.32 -19.68
C LYS A 209 -15.78 -5.19 -20.19
N SER A 210 -16.15 -4.54 -21.30
CA SER A 210 -15.41 -3.40 -21.83
C SER A 210 -15.40 -2.24 -20.83
N ASN A 211 -16.55 -1.88 -20.27
CA ASN A 211 -16.67 -0.80 -19.29
C ASN A 211 -15.83 -1.08 -18.03
N TYR A 212 -15.89 -2.30 -17.48
CA TYR A 212 -15.05 -2.67 -16.34
C TYR A 212 -13.55 -2.64 -16.67
N THR A 213 -13.17 -3.00 -17.90
CA THR A 213 -11.78 -2.91 -18.36
C THR A 213 -11.29 -1.46 -18.38
N ASP A 214 -12.13 -0.54 -18.86
CA ASP A 214 -11.81 0.89 -18.88
C ASP A 214 -11.71 1.49 -17.47
N GLN A 215 -12.61 1.11 -16.57
CA GLN A 215 -12.55 1.51 -15.16
C GLN A 215 -11.27 1.00 -14.49
N LEU A 216 -10.90 -0.25 -14.74
CA LEU A 216 -9.69 -0.87 -14.20
C LEU A 216 -8.42 -0.16 -14.72
N ASN A 217 -8.40 0.25 -15.98
CA ASN A 217 -7.30 1.04 -16.55
C ASN A 217 -7.22 2.45 -15.94
N LYS A 218 -8.36 3.11 -15.66
CA LYS A 218 -8.38 4.40 -14.95
C LYS A 218 -7.84 4.28 -13.54
N LEU A 219 -8.30 3.27 -12.79
CA LEU A 219 -7.83 3.01 -11.42
C LEU A 219 -6.33 2.70 -11.39
N LYS A 220 -5.80 1.91 -12.34
CA LYS A 220 -4.36 1.66 -12.46
C LYS A 220 -3.55 2.94 -12.63
N LYS A 221 -4.00 3.86 -13.49
CA LYS A 221 -3.33 5.16 -13.68
C LYS A 221 -3.35 5.99 -12.39
N GLN A 222 -4.49 5.99 -11.68
CA GLN A 222 -4.62 6.70 -10.41
C GLN A 222 -3.71 6.12 -9.32
N ILE A 223 -3.57 4.79 -9.25
CA ILE A 223 -2.63 4.13 -8.32
C ILE A 223 -1.19 4.57 -8.60
N ILE A 224 -0.77 4.59 -9.86
CA ILE A 224 0.59 5.03 -10.23
C ILE A 224 0.81 6.50 -9.83
N GLN A 225 -0.18 7.38 -10.07
CA GLN A 225 -0.09 8.79 -9.66
C GLN A 225 0.05 8.94 -8.15
N LEU A 226 -0.77 8.25 -7.36
CA LEU A 226 -0.70 8.28 -5.90
C LEU A 226 0.60 7.69 -5.36
N GLN A 227 1.15 6.66 -6.00
CA GLN A 227 2.46 6.10 -5.65
C GLN A 227 3.58 7.12 -5.86
N ASN A 228 3.59 7.83 -6.99
CA ASN A 228 4.57 8.87 -7.26
C ASN A 228 4.44 10.05 -6.29
N GLU A 229 3.20 10.44 -5.95
CA GLU A 229 2.95 11.51 -4.97
C GLU A 229 3.42 11.13 -3.56
N ASN A 230 3.15 9.90 -3.12
CA ASN A 230 3.66 9.39 -1.84
C ASN A 230 5.19 9.37 -1.79
N GLN A 231 5.85 8.92 -2.86
CA GLN A 231 7.31 8.92 -2.92
C GLN A 231 7.88 10.34 -2.80
N TYR A 232 7.30 11.30 -3.52
CA TYR A 232 7.70 12.70 -3.41
C TYR A 232 7.50 13.26 -2.00
N LEU A 233 6.38 12.95 -1.35
CA LEU A 233 6.09 13.38 0.02
C LEU A 233 7.04 12.75 1.05
N GLU A 234 7.42 11.48 0.88
CA GLU A 234 8.43 10.82 1.73
C GLU A 234 9.80 11.50 1.61
N GLU A 235 10.22 11.87 0.40
CA GLU A 235 11.48 12.60 0.18
C GLU A 235 11.46 13.98 0.86
N GLN A 236 10.34 14.71 0.75
CA GLN A 236 10.16 16.00 1.45
C GLN A 236 10.15 15.84 2.98
N TYR A 237 9.53 14.78 3.49
CA TYR A 237 9.49 14.48 4.92
C TYR A 237 10.88 14.18 5.47
N GLU A 238 11.67 13.33 4.80
CA GLU A 238 13.03 13.02 5.25
C GLU A 238 13.95 14.24 5.15
N SER A 239 13.82 15.08 4.11
CA SER A 239 14.54 16.37 4.03
C SER A 239 14.22 17.26 5.25
N SER A 240 12.93 17.46 5.54
CA SER A 240 12.48 18.28 6.68
C SER A 240 12.97 17.72 8.02
N LYS A 241 12.98 16.40 8.17
CA LYS A 241 13.49 15.72 9.37
C LYS A 241 14.99 15.93 9.57
N GLN A 242 15.78 15.93 8.50
CA GLN A 242 17.21 16.27 8.56
C GLN A 242 17.44 17.73 8.95
N GLU A 243 16.62 18.66 8.46
CA GLU A 243 16.69 20.06 8.88
C GLU A 243 16.39 20.23 10.37
N ILE A 244 15.36 19.55 10.90
CA ILE A 244 15.03 19.57 12.33
C ILE A 244 16.20 19.06 13.18
N ILE A 245 16.93 18.03 12.73
CA ILE A 245 18.11 17.52 13.44
C ILE A 245 19.20 18.61 13.48
N LYS A 246 19.50 19.25 12.36
CA LYS A 246 20.47 20.36 12.29
C LYS A 246 20.08 21.53 13.21
N PHE A 247 18.79 21.88 13.27
CA PHE A 247 18.30 22.92 14.18
C PHE A 247 18.49 22.54 15.66
N LYS A 248 18.26 21.28 16.03
CA LYS A 248 18.50 20.79 17.39
C LYS A 248 19.97 20.85 17.77
N GLU A 249 20.87 20.47 16.87
CA GLU A 249 22.32 20.55 17.07
C GLU A 249 22.77 22.01 17.23
N SER A 250 22.29 22.92 16.38
CA SER A 250 22.55 24.35 16.50
C SER A 250 22.05 24.92 17.83
N THR A 251 20.85 24.51 18.28
CA THR A 251 20.32 24.91 19.58
C THR A 251 21.19 24.44 20.74
N GLN A 252 21.72 23.22 20.67
CA GLN A 252 22.69 22.74 21.67
C GLN A 252 23.98 23.55 21.68
N GLN A 253 24.51 23.93 20.51
CA GLN A 253 25.71 24.79 20.42
C GLN A 253 25.45 26.17 21.01
N VAL A 254 24.30 26.79 20.72
CA VAL A 254 23.91 28.08 21.30
C VAL A 254 23.86 27.99 22.83
N ASN A 255 23.25 26.93 23.37
CA ASN A 255 23.21 26.72 24.82
C ASN A 255 24.61 26.56 25.43
N GLN A 256 25.52 25.86 24.75
CA GLN A 256 26.91 25.73 25.20
C GLN A 256 27.63 27.09 25.22
N PHE A 257 27.47 27.90 24.18
CA PHE A 257 28.04 29.26 24.14
C PHE A 257 27.42 30.17 25.20
N GLN A 258 26.13 30.03 25.49
CA GLN A 258 25.46 30.79 26.54
C GLN A 258 26.05 30.46 27.93
N VAL A 259 26.24 29.18 28.24
CA VAL A 259 26.89 28.75 29.49
C VAL A 259 28.34 29.24 29.56
N GLN A 260 29.06 29.25 28.44
CA GLN A 260 30.43 29.76 28.39
C GLN A 260 30.48 31.27 28.63
N ASN A 261 29.55 32.04 28.06
CA ASN A 261 29.42 33.48 28.30
C ASN A 261 29.08 33.80 29.76
N GLU A 262 28.21 33.03 30.39
CA GLU A 262 27.90 33.20 31.82
C GLU A 262 29.14 32.97 32.70
N LYS A 263 29.94 31.95 32.40
CA LYS A 263 31.20 31.70 33.12
C LYS A 263 32.18 32.86 32.97
N LEU A 264 32.38 33.34 31.74
CA LEU A 264 33.25 34.48 31.47
C LEU A 264 32.75 35.76 32.15
N ASN A 265 31.45 36.01 32.16
CA ASN A 265 30.87 37.15 32.87
C ASN A 265 31.12 37.08 34.39
N ASN A 266 30.98 35.89 34.98
CA ASN A 266 31.29 35.69 36.39
C ASN A 266 32.79 35.89 36.70
N GLU A 267 33.69 35.47 35.81
CA GLU A 267 35.13 35.74 35.93
C GLU A 267 35.42 37.24 35.84
N ILE A 268 34.82 37.95 34.89
CA ILE A 268 34.95 39.41 34.77
C ILE A 268 34.49 40.10 36.06
N GLU A 269 33.36 39.69 36.62
CA GLU A 269 32.83 40.28 37.85
C GLU A 269 33.74 40.01 39.05
N ASN A 270 34.29 38.79 39.16
CA ASN A 270 35.30 38.47 40.16
C ASN A 270 36.56 39.35 40.02
N TYR A 271 37.05 39.57 38.80
CA TYR A 271 38.19 40.46 38.56
C TYR A 271 37.89 41.92 38.90
N LYS A 272 36.67 42.41 38.65
CA LYS A 272 36.25 43.76 39.11
C LYS A 272 36.31 43.88 40.64
N ILE A 273 35.81 42.88 41.35
CA ILE A 273 35.86 42.85 42.82
C ILE A 273 37.31 42.85 43.31
N GLN A 274 38.18 42.02 42.72
CA GLN A 274 39.60 41.98 43.06
C GLN A 274 40.28 43.34 42.81
N ASN A 275 40.01 43.99 41.68
CA ASN A 275 40.53 45.33 41.39
C ASN A 275 40.05 46.35 42.42
N SER A 276 38.78 46.34 42.80
CA SER A 276 38.25 47.24 43.84
C SER A 276 38.94 47.05 45.21
N ILE A 277 39.25 45.81 45.58
CA ILE A 277 40.01 45.51 46.80
C ILE A 277 41.44 46.05 46.71
N LEU A 278 42.11 45.85 45.57
CA LEU A 278 43.47 46.36 45.34
C LEU A 278 43.53 47.88 45.33
N GLU A 279 42.57 48.54 44.68
CA GLU A 279 42.40 50.00 44.67
C GLU A 279 42.30 50.54 46.10
N ASN A 280 41.46 49.92 46.94
CA ASN A 280 41.32 50.29 48.35
C ASN A 280 42.63 50.11 49.14
N LYS A 281 43.33 48.99 48.94
CA LYS A 281 44.64 48.75 49.58
C LYS A 281 45.68 49.77 49.14
N TYR A 282 45.70 50.13 47.87
CA TYR A 282 46.57 51.16 47.32
C TYR A 282 46.28 52.51 47.99
N GLN A 283 45.00 52.94 48.03
CA GLN A 283 44.59 54.19 48.68
C GLN A 283 44.97 54.25 50.17
N GLN A 284 44.79 53.15 50.91
CA GLN A 284 45.22 53.06 52.32
C GLN A 284 46.74 53.18 52.48
N THR A 285 47.49 52.49 51.62
CA THR A 285 48.96 52.52 51.63
C THR A 285 49.47 53.92 51.28
N PHE A 286 48.88 54.54 50.26
CA PHE A 286 49.18 55.91 49.85
C PHE A 286 48.96 56.91 50.99
N LYS A 287 47.83 56.81 51.71
CA LYS A 287 47.58 57.63 52.91
C LYS A 287 48.64 57.40 53.99
N LYS A 288 49.05 56.16 54.25
CA LYS A 288 50.12 55.84 55.22
C LYS A 288 51.47 56.42 54.79
N VAL A 289 51.85 56.30 53.53
CA VAL A 289 53.09 56.86 52.98
C VAL A 289 53.09 58.37 53.18
N LYS A 290 52.01 59.06 52.80
CA LYS A 290 51.90 60.51 53.00
C LYS A 290 52.04 60.92 54.47
N GLN A 291 51.39 60.20 55.39
CA GLN A 291 51.55 60.44 56.84
C GLN A 291 52.98 60.19 57.33
N LEU A 292 53.68 59.20 56.77
CA LEU A 292 55.07 58.91 57.10
C LEU A 292 56.01 59.97 56.51
N GLU A 293 55.81 60.42 55.28
CA GLU A 293 56.55 61.53 54.68
C GLU A 293 56.41 62.80 55.52
N GLU A 294 55.20 63.15 55.94
CA GLU A 294 54.94 64.27 56.86
C GLU A 294 55.69 64.09 58.19
N LYS A 295 55.65 62.89 58.79
CA LYS A 295 56.41 62.59 60.03
C LYS A 295 57.93 62.61 59.84
N VAL A 296 58.43 62.17 58.69
CA VAL A 296 59.86 62.18 58.37
C VAL A 296 60.34 63.61 58.18
N GLN A 297 59.60 64.45 57.44
CA GLN A 297 59.92 65.88 57.35
C GLN A 297 59.88 66.57 58.73
N PHE A 298 58.90 66.23 59.58
CA PHE A 298 58.80 66.78 60.94
C PHE A 298 59.90 66.29 61.90
N SER A 299 60.37 65.05 61.73
CA SER A 299 61.39 64.44 62.59
C SER A 299 62.82 64.71 62.11
N HIS A 300 63.08 64.85 60.80
CA HIS A 300 64.39 65.27 60.33
C HIS A 300 64.73 66.71 60.74
N PHE A 301 63.73 67.59 60.82
CA PHE A 301 63.94 68.96 61.31
C PHE A 301 64.29 69.01 62.81
N ASN A 302 63.70 68.13 63.64
CA ASN A 302 63.93 68.11 65.09
C ASN A 302 65.12 67.24 65.54
N LYS A 303 65.56 66.28 64.72
CA LYS A 303 66.64 65.34 65.10
C LYS A 303 68.02 65.75 64.57
N ILE A 304 68.10 66.47 63.45
CA ILE A 304 69.37 67.01 62.93
C ILE A 304 69.93 68.09 63.87
N GLU A 305 69.08 68.84 64.58
CA GLU A 305 69.53 69.81 65.59
C GLU A 305 70.07 69.14 66.88
N ARG A 306 69.75 67.85 67.12
CA ARG A 306 70.11 67.15 68.37
C ARG A 306 71.16 66.04 68.23
N SER A 307 71.56 65.66 67.01
CA SER A 307 72.48 64.53 66.83
C SER A 307 73.87 64.90 66.28
N THR A 308 74.22 66.18 66.13
CA THR A 308 75.60 66.60 65.82
C THR A 308 76.48 66.72 67.06
N ASN A 309 76.20 65.92 68.10
CA ASN A 309 77.09 65.81 69.25
C ASN A 309 77.30 64.34 69.60
N THR A 310 78.56 63.91 69.50
CA THR A 310 79.18 62.67 70.01
C THR A 310 78.95 61.36 69.25
N GLN A 311 79.98 61.03 68.44
CA GLN A 311 80.67 59.73 68.25
C GLN A 311 79.89 58.41 68.32
N PHE A 312 80.01 57.55 67.30
CA PHE A 312 80.18 56.09 67.51
C PHE A 312 80.63 55.37 66.22
N ASN A 313 81.86 54.86 66.19
CA ASN A 313 82.50 54.26 65.01
C ASN A 313 82.22 52.74 64.81
N GLU A 314 81.28 52.14 65.54
CA GLU A 314 80.83 50.74 65.32
C GLU A 314 79.41 50.63 64.73
N ILE A 315 78.66 51.75 64.73
CA ILE A 315 77.32 51.86 64.12
C ILE A 315 77.35 51.81 62.58
N PRO A 316 78.36 52.35 61.85
CA PRO A 316 78.33 52.38 60.39
C PRO A 316 78.27 50.98 59.79
N GLU A 317 79.07 50.04 60.29
CA GLU A 317 79.18 48.69 59.73
C GLU A 317 77.92 47.86 59.98
N TYR A 318 77.31 47.97 61.17
CA TYR A 318 76.02 47.32 61.47
C TYR A 318 74.87 47.93 60.65
N VAL A 319 74.85 49.25 60.47
CA VAL A 319 73.87 49.93 59.60
C VAL A 319 74.07 49.51 58.15
N GLN A 320 75.30 49.39 57.68
CA GLN A 320 75.62 48.94 56.33
C GLN A 320 75.21 47.47 56.11
N GLN A 321 75.46 46.59 57.08
CA GLN A 321 74.98 45.21 57.07
C GLN A 321 73.46 45.13 57.07
N ASN A 322 72.75 45.93 57.89
CA ASN A 322 71.29 45.95 57.92
C ASN A 322 70.69 46.48 56.62
N THR A 323 71.36 47.44 55.99
CA THR A 323 70.98 47.95 54.65
C THR A 323 71.16 46.86 53.59
N THR A 324 72.25 46.10 53.68
CA THR A 324 72.54 44.97 52.78
C THR A 324 71.52 43.85 52.98
N ILE A 325 71.14 43.52 54.22
CA ILE A 325 70.08 42.56 54.55
C ILE A 325 68.75 43.00 53.95
N THR A 326 68.40 44.28 54.08
CA THR A 326 67.15 44.83 53.53
C THR A 326 67.14 44.75 51.99
N GLN A 327 68.25 45.07 51.33
CA GLN A 327 68.39 44.94 49.87
C GLN A 327 68.32 43.49 49.40
N LEU A 328 68.92 42.56 50.15
CA LEU A 328 68.84 41.13 49.84
C LEU A 328 67.41 40.61 50.04
N ASP A 329 66.69 41.03 51.09
CA ASP A 329 65.28 40.69 51.30
C ASP A 329 64.38 41.26 50.20
N GLU A 330 64.65 42.47 49.73
CA GLU A 330 63.96 43.05 48.57
C GLU A 330 64.20 42.22 47.30
N GLN A 331 65.45 41.81 47.04
CA GLN A 331 65.78 40.93 45.91
C GLN A 331 65.11 39.56 46.03
N VAL A 332 65.11 38.94 47.22
CA VAL A 332 64.42 37.66 47.47
C VAL A 332 62.93 37.80 47.20
N ASN A 333 62.31 38.89 47.65
CA ASN A 333 60.90 39.16 47.39
C ASN A 333 60.62 39.43 45.91
N GLU A 334 61.52 40.10 45.20
CA GLU A 334 61.40 40.33 43.76
C GLU A 334 61.51 39.03 42.96
N TYR A 335 62.45 38.15 43.32
CA TYR A 335 62.58 36.82 42.73
C TYR A 335 61.37 35.94 43.03
N LYS A 336 60.81 36.02 44.24
CA LYS A 336 59.58 35.31 44.60
C LYS A 336 58.41 35.76 43.72
N ARG A 337 58.24 37.07 43.51
CA ARG A 337 57.22 37.62 42.58
C ARG A 337 57.45 37.16 41.14
N LYS A 338 58.70 37.13 40.66
CA LYS A 338 59.04 36.60 39.32
C LYS A 338 58.68 35.11 39.21
N ASN A 339 58.98 34.32 40.23
CA ASN A 339 58.65 32.90 40.27
C ASN A 339 57.13 32.66 40.28
N ASP A 340 56.38 33.44 41.05
CA ASP A 340 54.92 33.37 41.06
C ASP A 340 54.34 33.71 39.68
N LYS A 341 54.86 34.77 39.03
CA LYS A 341 54.44 35.14 37.67
C LYS A 341 54.71 34.03 36.64
N LEU A 342 55.91 33.46 36.67
CA LEU A 342 56.28 32.34 35.79
C LEU A 342 55.39 31.11 36.05
N THR A 343 55.05 30.84 37.30
CA THR A 343 54.15 29.74 37.66
C THR A 343 52.75 29.94 37.07
N TYR A 344 52.22 31.17 37.13
CA TYR A 344 50.95 31.51 36.49
C TYR A 344 51.01 31.38 34.96
N GLU A 345 52.07 31.88 34.32
CA GLU A 345 52.25 31.76 32.86
C GLU A 345 52.34 30.29 32.43
N LEU A 346 53.00 29.44 33.22
CA LEU A 346 53.10 28.00 32.98
C LEU A 346 51.73 27.32 33.12
N GLN A 347 50.96 27.63 34.16
CA GLN A 347 49.59 27.14 34.31
C GLN A 347 48.68 27.58 33.15
N PHE A 348 48.74 28.86 32.76
CA PHE A 348 47.95 29.39 31.66
C PHE A 348 48.28 28.68 30.33
N THR A 349 49.58 28.53 30.05
CA THR A 349 50.05 27.84 28.83
C THR A 349 49.65 26.37 28.83
N ASN A 350 49.73 25.69 29.97
CA ASN A 350 49.33 24.29 30.09
C ASN A 350 47.81 24.11 29.90
N ASN A 351 46.99 25.04 30.39
CA ASN A 351 45.56 25.03 30.14
C ASN A 351 45.24 25.24 28.65
N LYS A 352 45.93 26.17 27.99
CA LYS A 352 45.79 26.40 26.56
C LYS A 352 46.19 25.16 25.74
N LEU A 353 47.26 24.47 26.14
CA LEU A 353 47.69 23.22 25.52
C LEU A 353 46.60 22.14 25.62
N LYS A 354 46.00 21.95 26.80
CA LYS A 354 44.89 21.01 26.99
C LYS A 354 43.66 21.35 26.12
N THR A 355 43.33 22.63 25.98
CA THR A 355 42.22 23.06 25.10
C THR A 355 42.50 22.69 23.65
N ILE A 356 43.72 22.95 23.16
CA ILE A 356 44.13 22.61 21.80
C ILE A 356 44.12 21.08 21.60
N GLU A 357 44.57 20.29 22.57
CA GLU A 357 44.51 18.83 22.51
C GLU A 357 43.07 18.31 22.40
N GLN A 358 42.12 18.94 23.11
CA GLN A 358 40.70 18.61 23.00
C GLN A 358 40.14 18.97 21.63
N GLU A 359 40.46 20.14 21.09
CA GLU A 359 40.06 20.56 19.74
C GLU A 359 40.59 19.61 18.66
N ILE A 360 41.87 19.20 18.75
CA ILE A 360 42.47 18.22 17.85
C ILE A 360 41.73 16.88 17.93
N SER A 361 41.36 16.44 19.14
CA SER A 361 40.62 15.19 19.33
C SER A 361 39.24 15.25 18.67
N GLN A 362 38.51 16.37 18.84
CA GLN A 362 37.21 16.59 18.21
C GLN A 362 37.31 16.62 16.68
N GLN A 363 38.31 17.30 16.13
CA GLN A 363 38.56 17.35 14.68
C GLN A 363 38.87 15.96 14.12
N LYS A 364 39.68 15.16 14.82
CA LYS A 364 39.94 13.75 14.43
C LYS A 364 38.64 12.94 14.38
N SER A 365 37.76 13.09 15.36
CA SER A 365 36.46 12.42 15.35
C SER A 365 35.58 12.86 14.17
N GLN A 366 35.57 14.16 13.84
CA GLN A 366 34.84 14.66 12.67
C GLN A 366 35.40 14.09 11.36
N ILE A 367 36.73 14.00 11.21
CA ILE A 367 37.36 13.40 10.03
C ILE A 367 36.90 11.94 9.85
N ILE A 368 36.85 11.16 10.93
CA ILE A 368 36.37 9.77 10.88
C ILE A 368 34.89 9.70 10.46
N GLN A 369 34.05 10.61 10.96
CA GLN A 369 32.65 10.70 10.55
C GLN A 369 32.53 10.99 9.05
N TYR A 370 33.26 11.98 8.54
CA TYR A 370 33.24 12.31 7.11
C TYR A 370 33.77 11.19 6.23
N GLN A 371 34.84 10.49 6.65
CA GLN A 371 35.33 9.30 5.94
C GLN A 371 34.28 8.19 5.88
N THR A 372 33.54 7.99 6.97
CA THR A 372 32.46 7.00 7.02
C THR A 372 31.32 7.37 6.08
N GLN A 373 30.89 8.64 6.08
CA GLN A 373 29.86 9.14 5.15
C GLN A 373 30.29 9.00 3.69
N LEU A 374 31.56 9.31 3.39
CA LEU A 374 32.10 9.18 2.04
C LEU A 374 32.12 7.72 1.57
N SER A 375 32.43 6.77 2.46
CA SER A 375 32.34 5.34 2.16
C SER A 375 30.89 4.90 1.88
N GLN A 376 29.93 5.36 2.68
CA GLN A 376 28.51 5.03 2.49
C GLN A 376 27.97 5.57 1.16
N LEU A 377 28.33 6.80 0.79
CA LEU A 377 27.96 7.40 -0.49
C LEU A 377 28.58 6.63 -1.67
N LYS A 378 29.84 6.21 -1.54
CA LYS A 378 30.49 5.39 -2.56
C LYS A 378 29.77 4.05 -2.77
N ASP A 379 29.35 3.41 -1.68
CA ASP A 379 28.57 2.17 -1.76
C ASP A 379 27.18 2.39 -2.39
N GLN A 380 26.53 3.52 -2.12
CA GLN A 380 25.27 3.89 -2.78
C GLN A 380 25.46 4.09 -4.29
N CYS A 381 26.51 4.81 -4.71
CA CYS A 381 26.84 4.98 -6.13
C CYS A 381 27.03 3.63 -6.82
N ASN A 382 27.79 2.71 -6.21
CA ASN A 382 28.02 1.37 -6.78
C ASN A 382 26.70 0.57 -6.93
N ARG A 383 25.76 0.71 -5.98
CA ARG A 383 24.44 0.07 -6.09
C ARG A 383 23.64 0.65 -7.25
N PHE A 384 23.59 1.97 -7.38
CA PHE A 384 22.89 2.62 -8.49
C PHE A 384 23.50 2.29 -9.84
N GLU A 385 24.83 2.21 -9.95
CA GLU A 385 25.50 1.75 -11.17
C GLU A 385 25.10 0.31 -11.53
N THR A 386 25.05 -0.58 -10.54
CA THR A 386 24.63 -1.98 -10.72
C THR A 386 23.16 -2.07 -11.16
N GLU A 387 22.29 -1.27 -10.55
CA GLU A 387 20.87 -1.21 -10.90
C GLU A 387 20.67 -0.66 -12.32
N ASN A 388 21.39 0.40 -12.69
CA ASN A 388 21.39 0.93 -14.05
C ASN A 388 21.85 -0.11 -15.08
N ALA A 389 22.88 -0.91 -14.75
CA ALA A 389 23.33 -1.99 -15.62
C ALA A 389 22.24 -3.05 -15.82
N LYS A 390 21.54 -3.45 -14.75
CA LYS A 390 20.41 -4.39 -14.82
C LYS A 390 19.27 -3.83 -15.66
N LEU A 391 18.91 -2.57 -15.47
CA LEU A 391 17.86 -1.91 -16.24
C LEU A 391 18.21 -1.83 -17.73
N LYS A 392 19.47 -1.51 -18.08
CA LYS A 392 19.93 -1.54 -19.48
C LYS A 392 19.80 -2.92 -20.12
N ILE A 393 20.10 -3.99 -19.37
CA ILE A 393 19.91 -5.37 -19.86
C ILE A 393 18.43 -5.65 -20.08
N LEU A 394 17.57 -5.29 -19.13
CA LEU A 394 16.13 -5.49 -19.22
C LEU A 394 15.51 -4.75 -20.42
N ILE A 395 15.91 -3.50 -20.66
CA ILE A 395 15.47 -2.71 -21.82
C ILE A 395 15.84 -3.43 -23.11
N LYS A 396 17.09 -3.86 -23.28
CA LYS A 396 17.52 -4.62 -24.48
C LYS A 396 16.70 -5.89 -24.69
N GLN A 397 16.38 -6.60 -23.61
CA GLN A 397 15.59 -7.83 -23.70
C GLN A 397 14.15 -7.54 -24.13
N LEU A 398 13.53 -6.49 -23.59
CA LEU A 398 12.19 -6.05 -23.99
C LEU A 398 12.16 -5.57 -25.46
N GLU A 399 13.17 -4.83 -25.90
CA GLU A 399 13.30 -4.42 -27.31
C GLU A 399 13.44 -5.62 -28.25
N GLN A 400 14.17 -6.66 -27.84
CA GLN A 400 14.31 -7.89 -28.60
C GLN A 400 12.99 -8.67 -28.66
N ASP A 401 12.28 -8.79 -27.54
CA ASP A 401 10.98 -9.45 -27.47
C ASP A 401 9.93 -8.73 -28.31
N GLN A 402 9.92 -7.40 -28.29
CA GLN A 402 9.03 -6.60 -29.13
C GLN A 402 9.31 -6.81 -30.62
N ASN A 403 10.59 -6.75 -31.03
CA ASN A 403 10.99 -7.03 -32.41
C ASN A 403 10.60 -8.44 -32.86
N ASN A 404 10.74 -9.44 -32.00
CA ASN A 404 10.34 -10.81 -32.30
C ASN A 404 8.82 -10.92 -32.48
N LYS A 405 8.04 -10.27 -31.60
CA LYS A 405 6.59 -10.24 -31.69
C LYS A 405 6.11 -9.57 -32.98
N GLU A 406 6.71 -8.44 -33.35
CA GLU A 406 6.40 -7.76 -34.61
C GLU A 406 6.70 -8.64 -35.83
N LYS A 407 7.84 -9.34 -35.85
CA LYS A 407 8.19 -10.29 -36.93
C LYS A 407 7.20 -11.44 -37.04
N VAL A 408 6.79 -12.04 -35.92
CA VAL A 408 5.79 -13.13 -35.91
C VAL A 408 4.45 -12.61 -36.42
N GLN A 409 4.04 -11.41 -36.00
CA GLN A 409 2.78 -10.81 -36.42
C GLN A 409 2.79 -10.47 -37.92
N THR A 410 3.86 -9.88 -38.45
CA THR A 410 3.98 -9.60 -39.90
C THR A 410 3.99 -10.88 -40.72
N LYS A 411 4.70 -11.91 -40.27
CA LYS A 411 4.71 -13.21 -40.96
C LYS A 411 3.31 -13.84 -41.00
N SER A 412 2.62 -13.87 -39.86
CA SER A 412 1.24 -14.39 -39.78
C SER A 412 0.26 -13.59 -40.64
N GLN A 413 0.39 -12.26 -40.69
CA GLN A 413 -0.42 -11.42 -41.58
C GLN A 413 -0.15 -11.72 -43.06
N SER A 414 1.12 -11.90 -43.44
CA SER A 414 1.49 -12.26 -44.82
C SER A 414 0.95 -13.63 -45.22
N ASP A 415 1.05 -14.62 -44.33
CA ASP A 415 0.55 -15.98 -44.60
C ASP A 415 -0.99 -15.98 -44.71
N ASN A 416 -1.68 -15.24 -43.85
CA ASN A 416 -3.14 -15.06 -43.94
C ASN A 416 -3.54 -14.35 -45.24
N GLN A 417 -2.79 -13.33 -45.68
CA GLN A 417 -3.04 -12.67 -46.98
C GLN A 417 -2.91 -13.63 -48.15
N LYS A 418 -1.85 -14.45 -48.20
CA LYS A 418 -1.68 -15.48 -49.23
C LYS A 418 -2.82 -16.49 -49.23
N GLN A 419 -3.29 -16.90 -48.05
CA GLN A 419 -4.43 -17.81 -47.92
C GLN A 419 -5.72 -17.16 -48.43
N ILE A 420 -5.96 -15.89 -48.12
CA ILE A 420 -7.10 -15.12 -48.65
C ILE A 420 -7.03 -15.02 -50.17
N GLU A 421 -5.87 -14.72 -50.75
CA GLU A 421 -5.69 -14.67 -52.21
C GLU A 421 -5.97 -16.03 -52.86
N SER A 422 -5.44 -17.12 -52.30
CA SER A 422 -5.71 -18.47 -52.79
C SER A 422 -7.21 -18.82 -52.73
N LEU A 423 -7.90 -18.47 -51.65
CA LEU A 423 -9.34 -18.68 -51.51
C LEU A 423 -10.15 -17.82 -52.50
N LYS A 424 -9.72 -16.59 -52.78
CA LYS A 424 -10.33 -15.74 -53.81
C LYS A 424 -10.20 -16.36 -55.20
N ASP A 425 -9.03 -16.90 -55.53
CA ASP A 425 -8.81 -17.58 -56.82
C ASP A 425 -9.67 -18.84 -56.95
N GLN A 426 -9.77 -19.65 -55.88
CA GLN A 426 -10.67 -20.81 -55.85
C GLN A 426 -12.13 -20.40 -56.01
N LEU A 427 -12.57 -19.33 -55.33
CA LEU A 427 -13.92 -18.81 -55.46
C LEU A 427 -14.20 -18.38 -56.90
N LYS A 428 -13.26 -17.67 -57.54
CA LYS A 428 -13.38 -17.26 -58.95
C LYS A 428 -13.52 -18.46 -59.88
N GLN A 429 -12.68 -19.48 -59.73
CA GLN A 429 -12.79 -20.73 -60.51
C GLN A 429 -14.14 -21.43 -60.30
N ASN A 430 -14.65 -21.45 -59.07
CA ASN A 430 -15.95 -22.05 -58.77
C ASN A 430 -17.11 -21.27 -59.38
N ILE A 431 -17.04 -19.93 -59.40
CA ILE A 431 -18.00 -19.07 -60.10
C ILE A 431 -18.01 -19.38 -61.60
N GLU A 432 -16.84 -19.47 -62.23
CA GLU A 432 -16.72 -19.81 -63.65
C GLU A 432 -17.30 -21.20 -63.96
N LYS A 433 -17.00 -22.21 -63.12
CA LYS A 433 -17.59 -23.55 -63.24
C LYS A 433 -19.11 -23.53 -63.08
N LEU A 434 -19.63 -22.78 -62.11
CA LEU A 434 -21.07 -22.65 -61.90
C LEU A 434 -21.75 -22.04 -63.13
N GLU A 435 -21.12 -21.03 -63.74
CA GLU A 435 -21.67 -20.38 -64.94
C GLU A 435 -21.66 -21.33 -66.15
N GLN A 436 -20.61 -22.14 -66.32
CA GLN A 436 -20.59 -23.20 -67.33
C GLN A 436 -21.70 -24.24 -67.11
N VAL A 437 -21.98 -24.61 -65.86
CA VAL A 437 -23.06 -25.56 -65.54
C VAL A 437 -24.43 -24.95 -65.83
N LYS A 438 -24.66 -23.68 -65.47
CA LYS A 438 -25.90 -22.97 -65.84
C LYS A 438 -26.11 -22.92 -67.34
N GLU A 439 -25.05 -22.65 -68.10
CA GLU A 439 -25.13 -22.62 -69.56
C GLU A 439 -25.48 -23.99 -70.15
N LYS A 440 -24.85 -25.07 -69.66
CA LYS A 440 -25.22 -26.44 -70.03
C LYS A 440 -26.67 -26.76 -69.68
N TYR A 441 -27.14 -26.32 -68.52
CA TYR A 441 -28.54 -26.50 -68.11
C TYR A 441 -29.50 -25.73 -69.03
N ARG A 442 -29.18 -24.49 -69.40
CA ARG A 442 -29.96 -23.68 -70.36
C ARG A 442 -30.09 -24.40 -71.71
N GLN A 443 -28.98 -24.88 -72.25
CA GLN A 443 -28.97 -25.65 -73.50
C GLN A 443 -29.78 -26.94 -73.41
N ALA A 444 -29.69 -27.66 -72.29
CA ALA A 444 -30.48 -28.86 -72.07
C ALA A 444 -31.99 -28.54 -72.00
N LYS A 445 -32.36 -27.44 -71.34
CA LYS A 445 -33.74 -26.97 -71.25
C LYS A 445 -34.30 -26.62 -72.64
N GLU A 446 -33.55 -25.87 -73.45
CA GLU A 446 -33.96 -25.53 -74.83
C GLU A 446 -34.10 -26.79 -75.70
N LYS A 447 -33.24 -27.80 -75.52
CA LYS A 447 -33.38 -29.09 -76.22
C LYS A 447 -34.65 -29.84 -75.83
N ILE A 448 -34.98 -29.88 -74.54
CA ILE A 448 -36.21 -30.51 -74.04
C ILE A 448 -37.44 -29.77 -74.59
N GLU A 449 -37.41 -28.44 -74.62
CA GLU A 449 -38.50 -27.62 -75.16
C GLU A 449 -38.75 -27.91 -76.64
N LYS A 450 -37.68 -27.95 -77.46
CA LYS A 450 -37.76 -28.37 -78.87
C LYS A 450 -38.26 -29.81 -79.04
N GLN A 451 -37.83 -30.73 -78.18
CA GLN A 451 -38.34 -32.10 -78.22
C GLN A 451 -39.82 -32.18 -77.88
N ASN A 452 -40.28 -31.39 -76.90
CA ASN A 452 -41.69 -31.30 -76.55
C ASN A 452 -42.53 -30.74 -77.71
N GLU A 453 -42.04 -29.69 -78.40
CA GLU A 453 -42.69 -29.16 -79.62
C GLU A 453 -42.82 -30.24 -80.71
N ILE A 454 -41.78 -31.06 -80.93
CA ILE A 454 -41.83 -32.17 -81.89
C ILE A 454 -42.84 -33.24 -81.45
N ILE A 455 -42.88 -33.60 -80.17
CA ILE A 455 -43.85 -34.57 -79.63
C ILE A 455 -45.28 -34.05 -79.79
N GLU A 456 -45.51 -32.76 -79.57
CA GLU A 456 -46.82 -32.12 -79.75
C GLU A 456 -47.25 -32.18 -81.22
N GLN A 457 -46.37 -31.82 -82.16
CA GLN A 457 -46.62 -31.97 -83.60
C GLN A 457 -46.93 -33.42 -84.00
N GLN A 458 -46.17 -34.39 -83.48
CA GLN A 458 -46.40 -35.81 -83.74
C GLN A 458 -47.75 -36.28 -83.19
N ASN A 459 -48.14 -35.83 -82.00
CA ASN A 459 -49.44 -36.14 -81.41
C ASN A 459 -50.60 -35.54 -82.21
N ASP A 460 -50.46 -34.31 -82.72
CA ASP A 460 -51.44 -33.69 -83.61
C ASP A 460 -51.59 -34.46 -84.92
N GLU A 461 -50.47 -34.88 -85.52
CA GLU A 461 -50.46 -35.70 -86.73
C GLU A 461 -51.11 -37.07 -86.51
N LEU A 462 -50.82 -37.73 -85.39
CA LEU A 462 -51.44 -39.00 -84.99
C LEU A 462 -52.96 -38.84 -84.78
N THR A 463 -53.38 -37.72 -84.20
CA THR A 463 -54.80 -37.39 -84.01
C THR A 463 -55.50 -37.21 -85.36
N MET A 464 -54.87 -36.50 -86.31
CA MET A 464 -55.36 -36.35 -87.67
C MET A 464 -55.44 -37.69 -88.43
N GLN A 465 -54.42 -38.54 -88.30
CA GLN A 465 -54.42 -39.89 -88.89
C GLN A 465 -55.54 -40.75 -88.31
N ASN A 466 -55.72 -40.74 -86.98
CA ASN A 466 -56.82 -41.45 -86.31
C ASN A 466 -58.19 -40.94 -86.77
N MET A 467 -58.38 -39.63 -86.91
CA MET A 467 -59.61 -39.04 -87.43
C MET A 467 -59.87 -39.42 -88.89
N THR A 468 -58.82 -39.52 -89.70
CA THR A 468 -58.91 -39.96 -91.10
C THR A 468 -59.29 -41.44 -91.18
N PHE A 469 -58.64 -42.28 -90.38
CA PHE A 469 -58.95 -43.70 -90.27
C PHE A 469 -60.39 -43.94 -89.78
N LEU A 470 -60.86 -43.18 -88.78
CA LEU A 470 -62.25 -43.21 -88.33
C LEU A 470 -63.24 -42.82 -89.44
N LYS A 471 -62.93 -41.82 -90.25
CA LYS A 471 -63.74 -41.46 -91.43
C LYS A 471 -63.76 -42.58 -92.46
N GLU A 472 -62.64 -43.24 -92.71
CA GLU A 472 -62.57 -44.39 -93.62
C GLU A 472 -63.37 -45.58 -93.10
N LEU A 473 -63.27 -45.89 -91.80
CA LEU A 473 -64.10 -46.91 -91.15
C LEU A 473 -65.59 -46.57 -91.22
N GLN A 474 -65.98 -45.32 -91.01
CA GLN A 474 -67.36 -44.88 -91.21
C GLN A 474 -67.82 -45.02 -92.67
N LEU A 475 -66.94 -44.78 -93.63
CA LEU A 475 -67.20 -44.97 -95.06
C LEU A 475 -67.37 -46.45 -95.42
N ILE A 476 -66.57 -47.32 -94.82
CA ILE A 476 -66.67 -48.78 -94.96
C ILE A 476 -67.96 -49.28 -94.30
N ALA A 477 -68.28 -48.83 -93.08
CA ALA A 477 -69.52 -49.16 -92.39
C ALA A 477 -70.76 -48.70 -93.17
N LYS A 478 -70.74 -47.46 -93.73
CA LYS A 478 -71.80 -46.98 -94.63
C LYS A 478 -71.92 -47.81 -95.91
N LYS A 479 -70.81 -48.29 -96.47
CA LYS A 479 -70.84 -49.19 -97.63
C LYS A 479 -71.41 -50.57 -97.24
N GLN A 480 -71.07 -51.10 -96.07
CA GLN A 480 -71.63 -52.37 -95.59
C GLN A 480 -73.14 -52.28 -95.32
N GLU A 481 -73.64 -51.16 -94.77
CA GLU A 481 -75.08 -50.90 -94.63
C GLU A 481 -75.82 -50.78 -95.97
N GLN A 482 -75.19 -50.25 -97.03
CA GLN A 482 -75.79 -50.15 -98.36
C GLN A 482 -75.84 -51.48 -99.13
N PHE A 483 -75.03 -52.48 -98.77
CA PHE A 483 -74.91 -53.74 -99.51
C PHE A 483 -75.46 -54.99 -98.79
N GLY A 484 -75.98 -54.88 -97.56
CA GLY A 484 -76.71 -55.98 -96.91
C GLY A 484 -75.86 -57.24 -96.67
N ILE A 485 -74.62 -57.07 -96.18
CA ILE A 485 -73.74 -58.17 -95.77
C ILE A 485 -73.57 -58.07 -94.25
N PHE A 486 -74.05 -59.08 -93.52
CA PHE A 486 -73.73 -59.29 -92.10
C PHE A 486 -72.34 -59.89 -91.94
#